data_AF-A0AAN8L9Q2-F1
#
_entry.id   AF-A0AAN8L9Q2-F1
#
_cell.length_a   1.000
_cell.length_b   1.000
_cell.length_c   1.000
_cell.angle_alpha   90.00
_cell.angle_beta   90.00
_cell.angle_gamma   90.00
#
_symmetry.space_group_name_H-M   'P 1'
#
loop_
_entity.id
_entity.type
_entity.pdbx_description
1 polymer ?
#
loop_
_entity_poly.entity_id
_entity_poly.type
_entity_poly.pdbx_seq_one_letter_code
_entity_poly.pdbx_strand_id
1 'polypeptide(L)'
;MLLVDQIGSAHVHSSTDDPESARIASSKITTTLGLVVHAAADGVALGAAASTSQTSVQLIVFVAIMLHKAPAAFGLVSFLMHAGLERNRIRKHLLVFALAAPVLAMVTFVGLSQSSKEALSDVNATGVAMLFSAGTFLYVATVHVLPEVGGTGHSHSPAPGKEAAKGLSKVEVGALVLGCLIPLVLSVGHQH
;
A
#
# COMPACT_ATOMS: atom_id res chain seq x y z
N MET A 1 7.48 7.54 -5.13
CA MET A 1 6.14 8.10 -5.41
C MET A 1 6.13 9.62 -5.57
N LEU A 2 6.81 10.41 -4.73
CA LEU A 2 6.86 11.89 -4.87
C LEU A 2 7.24 12.38 -6.29
N LEU A 3 8.27 11.79 -6.90
CA LEU A 3 8.67 12.13 -8.28
C LEU A 3 7.64 11.70 -9.33
N VAL A 4 6.98 10.56 -9.13
CA VAL A 4 5.92 10.06 -10.03
C VAL A 4 4.70 10.98 -9.96
N ASP A 5 4.36 11.45 -8.76
CA ASP A 5 3.26 12.37 -8.51
C ASP A 5 3.57 13.78 -9.08
N GLN A 6 4.83 14.25 -8.94
CA GLN A 6 5.29 15.49 -9.58
C GLN A 6 5.30 15.40 -11.11
N ILE A 7 5.80 14.31 -11.70
CA ILE A 7 5.87 14.15 -13.16
C ILE A 7 4.46 13.94 -13.74
N GLY A 8 3.61 13.17 -13.06
CA GLY A 8 2.20 12.99 -13.44
C GLY A 8 1.43 14.31 -13.40
N SER A 9 1.66 15.16 -12.40
CA SER A 9 1.05 16.49 -12.32
C SER A 9 1.62 17.46 -13.36
N ALA A 10 2.91 17.38 -13.68
CA ALA A 10 3.57 18.23 -14.67
C ALA A 10 3.17 17.91 -16.13
N HIS A 11 2.95 16.64 -16.48
CA HIS A 11 2.59 16.24 -17.84
C HIS A 11 1.11 16.51 -18.20
N VAL A 12 0.24 16.67 -17.19
CA VAL A 12 -1.21 16.90 -17.38
C VAL A 12 -1.55 18.39 -17.52
N HIS A 13 -0.59 19.30 -17.35
CA HIS A 13 -0.78 20.74 -17.55
C HIS A 13 -1.03 21.14 -19.03
N SER A 14 -1.10 20.17 -19.96
CA SER A 14 -1.27 20.40 -21.40
C SER A 14 -2.65 20.05 -21.95
N SER A 15 -3.58 19.54 -21.13
CA SER A 15 -4.92 19.12 -21.56
C SER A 15 -6.00 19.89 -20.79
N THR A 16 -6.91 20.52 -21.52
CA THR A 16 -8.02 21.39 -21.05
C THR A 16 -9.14 20.63 -20.32
N ASP A 17 -8.81 19.66 -19.48
CA ASP A 17 -9.77 18.93 -18.64
C ASP A 17 -9.69 19.46 -17.20
N ASP A 18 -10.85 19.59 -16.53
CA ASP A 18 -10.97 20.14 -15.17
C ASP A 18 -9.86 19.63 -14.22
N PRO A 19 -9.08 20.53 -13.59
CA PRO A 19 -7.92 20.17 -12.77
C PRO A 19 -8.27 19.24 -11.59
N GLU A 20 -9.52 19.31 -11.12
CA GLU A 20 -10.07 18.45 -10.07
C GLU A 20 -10.22 16.99 -10.54
N SER A 21 -10.73 16.76 -11.75
CA SER A 21 -10.89 15.41 -12.33
C SER A 21 -9.54 14.74 -12.60
N ALA A 22 -8.55 15.51 -13.04
CA ALA A 22 -7.18 15.04 -13.28
C ALA A 22 -6.48 14.61 -11.99
N ARG A 23 -6.60 15.40 -10.92
CA ARG A 23 -6.01 15.11 -9.61
C ARG A 23 -6.62 13.86 -8.97
N ILE A 24 -7.94 13.71 -9.09
CA ILE A 24 -8.69 12.55 -8.63
C ILE A 24 -8.28 11.28 -9.42
N ALA A 25 -8.04 11.39 -10.73
CA ALA A 25 -7.55 10.26 -11.54
C ALA A 25 -6.12 9.83 -11.15
N SER A 26 -5.22 10.79 -10.93
CA SER A 26 -3.82 10.51 -10.49
C SER A 26 -3.79 9.84 -9.11
N SER A 27 -4.58 10.35 -8.16
CA SER A 27 -4.75 9.78 -6.81
C SER A 27 -5.17 8.30 -6.85
N LYS A 28 -6.12 7.94 -7.73
CA LYS A 28 -6.62 6.56 -7.89
C LYS A 28 -5.54 5.59 -8.37
N ILE A 29 -4.77 6.00 -9.38
CA ILE A 29 -3.71 5.18 -9.96
C ILE A 29 -2.56 5.00 -8.96
N THR A 30 -2.14 6.09 -8.32
CA THR A 30 -1.08 6.08 -7.30
C THR A 30 -1.47 5.21 -6.11
N THR A 31 -2.74 5.24 -5.69
CA THR A 31 -3.23 4.42 -4.59
C THR A 31 -3.21 2.93 -4.91
N THR A 32 -3.71 2.57 -6.09
CA THR A 32 -3.71 1.16 -6.52
C THR A 32 -2.28 0.67 -6.72
N LEU A 33 -1.42 1.46 -7.35
CA LEU A 33 -0.03 1.10 -7.59
C LEU A 33 0.71 0.87 -6.27
N GLY A 34 0.53 1.76 -5.28
CA GLY A 34 1.10 1.59 -3.94
C GLY A 34 0.63 0.28 -3.27
N LEU A 35 -0.66 -0.04 -3.36
CA LEU A 35 -1.22 -1.28 -2.81
C LEU A 35 -0.77 -2.54 -3.55
N VAL A 36 -0.54 -2.46 -4.87
CA VAL A 36 0.01 -3.57 -5.66
C VAL A 36 1.47 -3.81 -5.29
N VAL A 37 2.27 -2.76 -5.12
CA VAL A 37 3.66 -2.86 -4.66
C VAL A 37 3.74 -3.41 -3.22
N HIS A 38 2.79 -3.05 -2.37
CA HIS A 38 2.64 -3.63 -1.03
C HIS A 38 2.36 -5.14 -1.08
N ALA A 39 1.32 -5.55 -1.82
CA ALA A 39 0.98 -6.96 -1.99
C ALA A 39 2.12 -7.77 -2.67
N ALA A 40 2.87 -7.15 -3.56
CA ALA A 40 4.08 -7.72 -4.15
C ALA A 40 5.15 -8.00 -3.09
N ALA A 41 5.38 -7.07 -2.16
CA ALA A 41 6.32 -7.25 -1.06
C ALA A 41 5.90 -8.40 -0.13
N ASP A 42 4.60 -8.56 0.16
CA ASP A 42 4.08 -9.72 0.88
C ASP A 42 4.42 -11.03 0.15
N GLY A 43 4.29 -11.02 -1.17
CA GLY A 43 4.67 -12.15 -2.02
C GLY A 43 6.14 -12.52 -1.88
N VAL A 44 7.04 -11.54 -1.94
CA VAL A 44 8.49 -11.76 -1.75
C VAL A 44 8.78 -12.32 -0.36
N ALA A 45 8.18 -11.75 0.69
CA ALA A 45 8.34 -12.25 2.05
C ALA A 45 7.84 -13.70 2.21
N LEU A 46 6.67 -14.03 1.63
CA LEU A 46 6.11 -15.38 1.64
C LEU A 46 6.97 -16.37 0.86
N GLY A 47 7.46 -15.99 -0.33
CA GLY A 47 8.33 -16.83 -1.15
C GLY A 47 9.70 -17.08 -0.49
N ALA A 48 10.26 -16.07 0.17
CA ALA A 48 11.47 -16.21 0.96
C ALA A 48 11.24 -17.13 2.18
N ALA A 49 10.13 -16.94 2.91
CA ALA A 49 9.75 -17.83 4.02
C ALA A 49 9.46 -19.26 3.55
N ALA A 50 8.93 -19.46 2.34
CA ALA A 50 8.72 -20.79 1.78
C ALA A 50 10.02 -21.50 1.36
N SER A 51 11.12 -20.75 1.16
CA SER A 51 12.44 -21.31 0.84
C SER A 51 13.23 -21.80 2.06
N THR A 52 12.79 -21.46 3.29
CA THR A 52 13.41 -21.98 4.53
C THR A 52 12.84 -23.35 4.90
N SER A 53 13.63 -24.16 5.61
CA SER A 53 13.21 -25.48 6.11
C SER A 53 12.33 -25.41 7.37
N GLN A 54 12.04 -24.21 7.89
CA GLN A 54 11.28 -24.01 9.12
C GLN A 54 9.77 -23.85 8.84
N THR A 55 9.02 -24.94 8.91
CA THR A 55 7.58 -24.97 8.66
C THR A 55 6.79 -24.03 9.58
N SER A 56 7.22 -23.85 10.83
CA SER A 56 6.57 -22.94 11.78
C SER A 56 6.61 -21.49 11.28
N VAL A 57 7.76 -21.03 10.76
CA VAL A 57 7.91 -19.66 10.24
C VAL A 57 7.08 -19.49 8.98
N GLN A 58 7.07 -20.49 8.09
CA GLN A 58 6.25 -20.48 6.88
C GLN A 58 4.75 -20.32 7.20
N LEU A 59 4.24 -21.09 8.16
CA LEU A 59 2.83 -21.03 8.57
C LEU A 59 2.49 -19.68 9.24
N ILE A 60 3.36 -19.17 10.11
CA ILE A 60 3.15 -17.87 10.78
C ILE A 60 3.09 -16.74 9.74
N VAL A 61 4.05 -16.68 8.81
CA VAL A 61 4.09 -15.65 7.76
C VAL A 61 2.88 -15.76 6.83
N PHE A 62 2.50 -16.98 6.43
CA PHE A 62 1.33 -17.20 5.59
C PHE A 62 0.03 -16.73 6.26
N VAL A 63 -0.21 -17.12 7.52
CA VAL A 63 -1.41 -16.71 8.26
C VAL A 63 -1.41 -15.20 8.50
N ALA A 64 -0.28 -14.62 8.88
CA ALA A 64 -0.15 -13.18 9.06
C ALA A 64 -0.49 -12.41 7.78
N ILE A 65 0.00 -12.88 6.62
CA ILE A 65 -0.30 -12.27 5.31
C ILE A 65 -1.77 -12.41 4.97
N MET A 66 -2.34 -13.60 5.12
CA MET A 66 -3.77 -13.83 4.85
C MET A 66 -4.67 -12.94 5.71
N LEU A 67 -4.37 -12.83 7.01
CA LEU A 67 -5.19 -12.04 7.94
C LEU A 67 -5.20 -10.56 7.62
N HIS A 68 -4.08 -9.97 7.19
CA HIS A 68 -4.04 -8.54 6.86
C HIS A 68 -4.43 -8.23 5.40
N LYS A 69 -4.43 -9.24 4.50
CA LYS A 69 -4.88 -9.05 3.11
C LYS A 69 -6.36 -8.74 3.00
N ALA A 70 -7.20 -9.33 3.87
CA ALA A 70 -8.64 -9.07 3.88
C ALA A 70 -8.97 -7.61 4.26
N PRO A 71 -8.42 -7.05 5.36
CA PRO A 71 -8.52 -5.62 5.68
C PRO A 71 -7.98 -4.71 4.56
N ALA A 72 -6.82 -5.04 3.97
CA ALA A 72 -6.22 -4.24 2.90
C ALA A 72 -7.10 -4.22 1.64
N ALA A 73 -7.63 -5.38 1.23
CA ALA A 73 -8.55 -5.51 0.11
C ALA A 73 -9.85 -4.72 0.36
N PHE A 74 -10.38 -4.78 1.58
CA PHE A 74 -11.56 -4.02 1.96
C PHE A 74 -11.31 -2.50 1.88
N GLY A 75 -10.17 -2.02 2.39
CA GLY A 75 -9.78 -0.62 2.30
C GLY A 75 -9.64 -0.14 0.85
N LEU A 76 -8.99 -0.93 0.00
CA LEU A 76 -8.87 -0.66 -1.44
C LEU A 76 -10.25 -0.52 -2.09
N VAL A 77 -11.14 -1.51 -1.91
CA VAL A 77 -12.48 -1.49 -2.50
C VAL A 77 -13.29 -0.31 -2.00
N SER A 78 -13.25 -0.01 -0.69
CA SER A 78 -13.94 1.13 -0.09
C SER A 78 -13.48 2.45 -0.70
N PHE A 79 -12.16 2.66 -0.83
CA PHE A 79 -11.60 3.85 -1.47
C PHE A 79 -12.04 3.96 -2.94
N LEU A 80 -11.93 2.87 -3.71
CA LEU A 80 -12.32 2.89 -5.13
C LEU A 80 -13.82 3.14 -5.33
N MET A 81 -14.66 2.61 -4.44
CA MET A 81 -16.11 2.86 -4.45
C MET A 81 -16.41 4.32 -4.10
N HIS A 82 -15.76 4.88 -3.09
CA HIS A 82 -15.90 6.28 -2.71
C HIS A 82 -15.42 7.23 -3.83
N ALA A 83 -14.37 6.84 -4.55
CA ALA A 83 -13.85 7.56 -5.72
C ALA A 83 -14.71 7.42 -7.00
N GLY A 84 -15.89 6.77 -6.92
CA GLY A 84 -16.86 6.68 -8.02
C GLY A 84 -16.49 5.74 -9.16
N LEU A 85 -15.56 4.79 -8.96
CA LEU A 85 -15.19 3.83 -10.01
C LEU A 85 -16.32 2.82 -10.28
N GLU A 86 -16.51 2.50 -11.56
CA GLU A 86 -17.43 1.44 -11.96
C GLU A 86 -17.00 0.09 -11.37
N ARG A 87 -17.99 -0.71 -10.94
CA ARG A 87 -17.76 -1.99 -10.24
C ARG A 87 -16.86 -2.96 -11.02
N ASN A 88 -16.88 -2.90 -12.36
CA ASN A 88 -16.05 -3.73 -13.22
C ASN A 88 -14.56 -3.33 -13.17
N ARG A 89 -14.26 -2.02 -13.09
CA ARG A 89 -12.89 -1.54 -12.87
C ARG A 89 -12.40 -1.91 -11.48
N ILE A 90 -13.22 -1.74 -10.45
CA ILE A 90 -12.87 -2.11 -9.07
C ILE A 90 -12.43 -3.58 -9.00
N ARG A 91 -13.18 -4.48 -9.65
CA ARG A 91 -12.81 -5.91 -9.74
C ARG A 91 -11.45 -6.13 -10.40
N LYS A 92 -11.10 -5.39 -11.46
CA LYS A 92 -9.78 -5.49 -12.10
C LYS A 92 -8.66 -5.06 -11.15
N HIS A 93 -8.83 -3.95 -10.44
CA HIS A 93 -7.83 -3.45 -9.48
C HIS A 93 -7.65 -4.43 -8.32
N LEU A 94 -8.75 -4.95 -7.79
CA LEU A 94 -8.75 -5.98 -6.75
C LEU A 94 -8.08 -7.28 -7.23
N LEU A 95 -8.28 -7.67 -8.48
CA LEU A 95 -7.67 -8.87 -9.06
C LEU A 95 -6.16 -8.71 -9.22
N VAL A 96 -5.68 -7.56 -9.70
CA VAL A 96 -4.24 -7.26 -9.77
C VAL A 96 -3.61 -7.26 -8.37
N PHE A 97 -4.26 -6.61 -7.40
CA PHE A 97 -3.84 -6.64 -5.99
C PHE A 97 -3.78 -8.07 -5.42
N ALA A 98 -4.82 -8.87 -5.69
CA ALA A 98 -4.91 -10.24 -5.20
C ALA A 98 -3.82 -11.13 -5.81
N LEU A 99 -3.51 -10.97 -7.10
CA LEU A 99 -2.52 -11.77 -7.83
C LEU A 99 -1.07 -11.36 -7.59
N ALA A 100 -0.81 -10.11 -7.20
CA ALA A 100 0.56 -9.62 -6.96
C ALA A 100 1.33 -10.51 -5.97
N ALA A 101 0.74 -10.79 -4.80
CA ALA A 101 1.37 -11.62 -3.77
C ALA A 101 1.66 -13.08 -4.23
N PRO A 102 0.70 -13.87 -4.74
CA PRO A 102 0.98 -15.25 -5.15
C PRO A 102 1.93 -15.34 -6.34
N VAL A 103 1.85 -14.42 -7.31
CA VAL A 103 2.78 -14.41 -8.45
C VAL A 103 4.20 -14.15 -7.97
N LEU A 104 4.42 -13.13 -7.15
CA LEU A 104 5.76 -12.84 -6.64
C LEU A 104 6.26 -13.87 -5.63
N ALA A 105 5.39 -14.47 -4.82
CA ALA A 105 5.77 -15.59 -3.96
C ALA A 105 6.31 -16.77 -4.77
N MET A 106 5.65 -17.13 -5.87
CA MET A 106 6.09 -18.21 -6.74
C MET A 106 7.40 -17.87 -7.45
N VAL A 107 7.53 -16.64 -7.97
CA VAL A 107 8.77 -16.15 -8.60
C VAL A 107 9.92 -16.16 -7.60
N THR A 108 9.72 -15.66 -6.39
CA THR A 108 10.74 -15.64 -5.34
C THR A 108 11.11 -17.06 -4.89
N PHE A 109 10.14 -17.94 -4.68
CA PHE A 109 10.39 -19.33 -4.31
C PHE A 109 11.21 -20.07 -5.38
N VAL A 110 10.82 -19.98 -6.66
CA VAL A 110 11.55 -20.60 -7.78
C VAL A 110 12.92 -19.96 -7.97
N GLY A 111 13.03 -18.63 -7.84
CA GLY A 111 14.28 -17.90 -7.96
C GLY A 111 15.29 -18.30 -6.89
N LEU A 112 14.84 -18.46 -5.64
CA LEU A 112 15.66 -18.95 -4.52
C LEU A 112 15.98 -20.44 -4.65
N SER A 113 15.07 -21.24 -5.21
CA SER A 113 15.29 -22.67 -5.40
C SER A 113 16.24 -23.01 -6.56
N GLN A 114 16.34 -22.15 -7.59
CA GLN A 114 17.21 -22.37 -8.75
C GLN A 114 18.56 -21.64 -8.63
N SER A 115 18.61 -20.47 -7.99
CA SER A 115 19.87 -19.77 -7.75
C SER A 115 20.54 -20.29 -6.50
N SER A 116 21.63 -21.03 -6.67
CA SER A 116 22.64 -21.25 -5.63
C SER A 116 23.09 -19.90 -5.05
N LYS A 117 22.48 -19.48 -3.94
CA LYS A 117 22.95 -18.51 -2.93
C LYS A 117 23.36 -17.07 -3.34
N GLU A 118 23.40 -16.65 -4.61
CA GLU A 118 23.90 -15.30 -4.95
C GLU A 118 22.83 -14.26 -5.32
N ALA A 119 21.62 -14.65 -5.77
CA ALA A 119 20.69 -13.66 -6.33
C ALA A 119 19.84 -12.89 -5.30
N LEU A 120 19.73 -13.37 -4.06
CA LEU A 120 18.88 -12.78 -3.00
C LEU A 120 19.43 -12.98 -1.58
N SER A 121 20.69 -13.40 -1.40
CA SER A 121 21.28 -13.67 -0.08
C SER A 121 21.48 -12.44 0.78
N ASP A 122 21.31 -11.25 0.22
CA ASP A 122 21.30 -10.04 1.02
C ASP A 122 19.87 -9.84 1.55
N VAL A 123 19.58 -10.44 2.71
CA VAL A 123 18.38 -10.15 3.53
C VAL A 123 18.18 -8.63 3.65
N ASN A 124 19.27 -7.87 3.56
CA ASN A 124 19.29 -6.42 3.45
C ASN A 124 18.57 -5.88 2.19
N ALA A 125 18.76 -6.45 1.00
CA ALA A 125 18.09 -6.02 -0.23
C ALA A 125 16.58 -6.28 -0.20
N THR A 126 16.16 -7.45 0.30
CA THR A 126 14.73 -7.74 0.51
C THR A 126 14.14 -6.80 1.57
N GLY A 127 14.85 -6.57 2.67
CA GLY A 127 14.46 -5.61 3.71
C GLY A 127 14.31 -4.18 3.19
N VAL A 128 15.27 -3.70 2.40
CA VAL A 128 15.24 -2.38 1.76
C VAL A 128 14.07 -2.27 0.78
N ALA A 129 13.80 -3.30 -0.02
CA ALA A 129 12.65 -3.33 -0.91
C ALA A 129 11.32 -3.30 -0.15
N MET A 130 11.22 -4.02 0.98
CA MET A 130 10.05 -3.99 1.86
C MET A 130 9.87 -2.62 2.54
N LEU A 131 10.95 -2.01 3.03
CA LEU A 131 10.92 -0.66 3.62
C LEU A 131 10.50 0.40 2.59
N PHE A 132 11.01 0.30 1.36
CA PHE A 132 10.60 1.17 0.27
C PHE A 132 9.11 1.00 -0.09
N SER A 133 8.64 -0.25 -0.12
CA SER A 133 7.22 -0.58 -0.35
C SER A 133 6.33 -0.02 0.77
N ALA A 134 6.72 -0.20 2.03
CA ALA A 134 6.00 0.31 3.20
C ALA A 134 5.95 1.85 3.23
N GLY A 135 7.06 2.52 2.95
CA GLY A 135 7.11 3.99 2.87
C GLY A 135 6.23 4.55 1.75
N THR A 136 6.18 3.85 0.61
CA THR A 136 5.29 4.19 -0.50
C THR A 136 3.81 4.06 -0.12
N PHE A 137 3.45 2.96 0.54
CA PHE A 137 2.09 2.75 1.04
C PHE A 137 1.69 3.81 2.07
N LEU A 138 2.58 4.14 3.02
CA LEU A 138 2.33 5.16 4.03
C LEU A 138 2.12 6.56 3.42
N TYR A 139 2.90 6.92 2.39
CA TYR A 139 2.69 8.17 1.63
C TYR A 139 1.30 8.20 0.99
N VAL A 140 0.94 7.15 0.27
CA VAL A 140 -0.37 7.03 -0.38
C VAL A 140 -1.50 7.13 0.63
N ALA A 141 -1.40 6.40 1.73
CA ALA A 141 -2.41 6.38 2.78
C ALA A 141 -2.60 7.76 3.42
N THR A 142 -1.50 8.48 3.69
CA THR A 142 -1.55 9.80 4.36
C THR A 142 -1.96 10.94 3.43
N VAL A 143 -1.56 10.90 2.16
CA VAL A 143 -1.79 12.00 1.20
C VAL A 143 -3.10 11.85 0.43
N HIS A 144 -3.49 10.62 0.08
CA HIS A 144 -4.63 10.37 -0.80
C HIS A 144 -5.84 9.77 -0.07
N VAL A 145 -5.61 8.88 0.89
CA VAL A 145 -6.72 8.14 1.54
C VAL A 145 -7.24 8.87 2.78
N LEU A 146 -6.33 9.37 3.63
CA LEU A 146 -6.69 9.96 4.92
C LEU A 146 -7.51 11.28 4.79
N PRO A 147 -7.20 12.21 3.86
CA PRO A 147 -8.01 13.41 3.66
C PRO A 147 -9.42 13.12 3.13
N GLU A 148 -9.58 12.09 2.29
CA GLU A 148 -10.89 11.68 1.75
C GLU A 148 -11.79 11.05 2.82
N VAL A 149 -11.22 10.32 3.78
CA VAL A 149 -11.97 9.75 4.92
C VAL A 149 -12.31 10.81 5.97
N GLY A 150 -11.37 11.71 6.30
CA GLY A 150 -11.55 12.76 7.32
C GLY A 150 -12.47 13.91 6.90
N GLY A 151 -12.83 14.02 5.62
CA GLY A 151 -13.73 15.05 5.09
C GLY A 151 -15.22 14.87 5.43
N THR A 152 -15.61 13.76 6.07
CA THR A 152 -17.03 13.40 6.28
C THR A 152 -17.63 13.81 7.63
N GLY A 153 -16.92 14.61 8.45
CA GLY A 153 -17.40 15.04 9.78
C GLY A 153 -17.58 16.55 9.94
N HIS A 154 -18.84 17.00 9.96
CA HIS A 154 -19.39 18.28 10.45
C HIS A 154 -19.44 19.52 9.50
N SER A 155 -20.56 19.64 8.78
CA SER A 155 -21.48 20.81 8.70
C SER A 155 -20.92 22.26 8.67
N HIS A 156 -20.97 22.92 7.49
CA HIS A 156 -21.82 24.10 7.14
C HIS A 156 -21.21 24.93 5.98
N SER A 157 -22.01 25.12 4.93
CA SER A 157 -21.90 26.09 3.81
C SER A 157 -20.76 25.94 2.78
N PRO A 158 -21.07 25.88 1.46
CA PRO A 158 -20.05 25.95 0.42
C PRO A 158 -19.70 27.43 0.18
N ALA A 159 -18.48 27.82 0.52
CA ALA A 159 -17.86 29.02 -0.03
C ALA A 159 -16.91 28.59 -1.16
N PRO A 160 -16.98 29.18 -2.36
CA PRO A 160 -16.10 28.82 -3.46
C PRO A 160 -14.71 29.41 -3.20
N GLY A 161 -13.68 28.58 -3.31
CA GLY A 161 -12.29 29.03 -3.31
C GLY A 161 -11.62 29.03 -1.94
N LYS A 162 -11.24 27.83 -1.48
CA LYS A 162 -9.99 27.57 -0.74
C LYS A 162 -9.87 26.07 -0.53
N GLU A 163 -9.08 25.42 -1.38
CA GLU A 163 -8.53 24.10 -1.11
C GLU A 163 -7.70 24.16 0.18
N ALA A 164 -8.33 23.89 1.31
CA ALA A 164 -7.60 23.62 2.54
C ALA A 164 -7.47 22.10 2.64
N ALA A 165 -6.33 21.58 2.20
CA ALA A 165 -5.85 20.29 2.67
C ALA A 165 -5.82 20.37 4.20
N LYS A 166 -6.88 19.88 4.85
CA LYS A 166 -6.99 19.89 6.31
C LYS A 166 -5.92 18.92 6.80
N GLY A 167 -4.82 19.47 7.29
CA GLY A 167 -3.72 18.69 7.86
C GLY A 167 -4.23 17.78 8.98
N LEU A 168 -3.54 16.67 9.19
CA LEU A 168 -3.95 15.64 10.15
C LEU A 168 -4.14 16.25 11.54
N SER A 169 -5.26 15.94 12.18
CA SER A 169 -5.52 16.32 13.57
C SER A 169 -4.44 15.74 14.48
N LYS A 170 -4.12 16.42 15.59
CA LYS A 170 -3.19 15.90 16.60
C LYS A 170 -3.58 14.50 17.09
N VAL A 171 -4.87 14.18 17.09
CA VAL A 171 -5.40 12.85 17.44
C VAL A 171 -5.11 11.81 16.36
N GLU A 172 -5.24 12.17 15.07
CA GLU A 172 -4.93 11.29 13.94
C GLU A 172 -3.43 11.00 13.84
N VAL A 173 -2.60 12.04 14.05
CA VAL A 173 -1.14 11.88 14.14
C VAL A 173 -0.78 10.98 15.32
N GLY A 174 -1.41 11.20 16.48
CA GLY A 174 -1.21 10.34 17.65
C GLY A 174 -1.58 8.88 17.40
N ALA A 175 -2.73 8.63 16.77
CA ALA A 175 -3.19 7.28 16.41
C ALA A 175 -2.26 6.61 15.39
N LEU A 176 -1.77 7.37 14.40
CA LEU A 176 -0.84 6.87 13.38
C LEU A 176 0.52 6.50 13.99
N VAL A 177 1.07 7.37 14.84
CA VAL A 177 2.32 7.09 15.57
C VAL A 177 2.15 5.87 16.48
N LEU A 178 1.06 5.79 17.24
CA LEU A 178 0.79 4.65 18.11
C LEU A 178 0.67 3.36 17.30
N GLY A 179 -0.06 3.39 16.17
CA GLY A 179 -0.20 2.27 15.23
C GLY A 179 1.13 1.77 14.68
N CYS A 180 2.07 2.67 14.38
CA CYS A 180 3.42 2.31 13.95
C CYS A 180 4.29 1.73 15.08
N LEU A 181 4.05 2.12 16.33
CA LEU A 181 4.83 1.66 17.49
C LEU A 181 4.34 0.32 18.07
N ILE A 182 3.06 -0.02 17.92
CA ILE A 182 2.50 -1.28 18.44
C ILE A 182 3.24 -2.53 17.90
N PRO A 183 3.54 -2.66 16.60
CA PRO A 183 4.31 -3.79 16.07
C PRO A 183 5.75 -3.84 16.63
N LEU A 184 6.37 -2.69 16.88
CA LEU A 184 7.70 -2.61 17.49
C LEU A 184 7.69 -3.16 18.92
N VAL A 185 6.67 -2.80 19.71
CA VAL A 185 6.50 -3.32 21.07
C VAL A 185 6.26 -4.83 21.06
N LEU A 186 5.47 -5.35 20.12
CA LEU A 186 5.23 -6.79 19.97
C LEU A 186 6.47 -7.56 19.48
N SER A 187 7.36 -6.90 18.73
CA SER A 187 8.60 -7.50 18.23
C SER A 187 9.67 -7.69 19.32
N VAL A 188 9.73 -6.80 20.32
CA VAL A 188 10.72 -6.85 21.42
C VAL A 188 10.58 -8.12 22.30
N GLY A 189 9.42 -8.77 22.29
CA GLY A 189 9.16 -10.00 23.07
C GLY A 189 9.62 -11.32 22.43
N HIS A 190 10.00 -11.35 21.15
CA HIS A 190 10.46 -12.56 20.45
C HIS A 190 12.00 -12.60 20.37
N GLN A 191 12.64 -12.94 21.48
CA GLN A 191 14.03 -13.41 21.51
C GLN A 191 13.99 -14.94 21.61
N HIS A 192 13.89 -15.66 20.48
CA HIS A 192 14.16 -17.10 20.38
C HIS A 192 14.47 -17.50 18.94
#